data_AF-A0A962JDW6-F1
#
_entry.id   AF-A0A962JDW6-F1
#
_cell.length_a   1.000
_cell.length_b   1.000
_cell.length_c   1.000
_cell.angle_alpha   90.00
_cell.angle_beta   90.00
_cell.angle_gamma   90.00
#
_symmetry.space_group_name_H-M   'P 1'
#
loop_
_entity.id
_entity.type
_entity.pdbx_description
1 polymer ?
#
loop_
_entity_poly.entity_id
_entity_poly.type
_entity_poly.pdbx_seq_one_letter_code
_entity_poly.pdbx_strand_id
1 'polypeptide(L)'
;MAARHWTDEQRKAQAEKIKTYQPWRMSTGAITQEGKKKVSQNALKTGEYTADKVKERKRKAANKKLLGSLCSYGDKRFRWDRSLNYCSAFRTLGKANREKIKNKLREAATATE
;
A
#
# COMPACT_ATOMS: atom_id res chain seq x y z
N MET A 1 3.17 29.64 -11.73
CA MET A 1 2.55 30.49 -10.69
C MET A 1 3.15 30.10 -9.34
N ALA A 2 3.80 31.03 -8.65
CA ALA A 2 4.39 30.77 -7.34
C ALA A 2 3.29 30.47 -6.30
N ALA A 3 3.50 29.45 -5.47
CA ALA A 3 2.56 29.12 -4.40
C ALA A 3 2.56 30.24 -3.36
N ARG A 4 1.37 30.73 -2.99
CA ARG A 4 1.23 31.78 -1.97
C ARG A 4 1.59 31.21 -0.61
N HIS A 5 2.65 31.74 0.01
CA HIS A 5 3.04 31.39 1.37
C HIS A 5 2.22 32.20 2.39
N TRP A 6 1.59 31.51 3.34
CA TRP A 6 0.82 32.14 4.40
C TRP A 6 1.74 32.58 5.54
N THR A 7 1.72 33.86 5.88
CA THR A 7 2.38 34.38 7.07
C THR A 7 1.68 33.89 8.34
N ASP A 8 2.39 33.88 9.47
CA ASP A 8 1.82 33.39 10.74
C ASP A 8 0.65 34.26 11.23
N GLU A 9 0.71 35.56 10.99
CA GLU A 9 -0.38 36.51 11.29
C GLU A 9 -1.63 36.20 10.46
N GLN A 10 -1.47 35.92 9.17
CA GLN A 10 -2.58 35.54 8.30
C GLN A 10 -3.22 34.22 8.74
N ARG A 11 -2.41 33.24 9.19
CA ARG A 11 -2.92 31.98 9.76
C ARG A 11 -3.72 32.22 11.04
N LYS A 12 -3.25 33.08 11.94
CA LYS A 12 -3.96 33.42 13.19
C LYS A 12 -5.28 34.12 12.90
N ALA A 13 -5.28 35.15 12.06
CA ALA A 13 -6.50 35.88 11.69
C ALA A 13 -7.54 34.96 11.01
N GLN A 14 -7.09 34.02 10.18
CA GLN A 14 -7.98 33.03 9.58
C GLN A 14 -8.51 32.02 10.60
N ALA A 15 -7.67 31.60 11.56
CA ALA A 15 -8.09 30.71 12.64
C ALA A 15 -9.18 31.34 13.51
N GLU A 16 -9.05 32.64 13.85
CA GLU A 16 -10.08 33.39 14.58
C GLU A 16 -11.39 33.45 13.80
N LYS A 17 -11.34 33.79 12.50
CA LYS A 17 -12.52 33.80 11.63
C LYS A 17 -13.22 32.44 11.57
N ILE A 18 -12.44 31.35 11.44
CA ILE A 18 -12.97 29.98 11.41
C ILE A 18 -13.61 29.61 12.77
N LYS A 19 -13.02 30.02 13.89
CA LYS A 19 -13.58 29.81 15.24
C LYS A 19 -14.89 30.57 15.46
N THR A 20 -15.04 31.75 14.87
CA THR A 20 -16.28 32.55 14.94
C THR A 20 -17.37 31.96 14.04
N TYR A 21 -17.03 31.65 12.79
CA TYR A 21 -18.00 31.17 11.80
C TYR A 21 -18.44 29.71 12.03
N GLN A 22 -17.55 28.88 12.58
CA GLN A 22 -17.79 27.46 12.88
C GLN A 22 -18.50 26.69 11.75
N PRO A 23 -17.93 26.68 10.52
CA PRO A 23 -18.59 26.12 9.34
C PRO A 23 -19.01 24.65 9.52
N TRP A 24 -18.34 23.89 10.39
CA TRP A 24 -18.70 22.51 10.71
C TRP A 24 -20.11 22.37 11.35
N ARG A 25 -20.64 23.40 11.99
CA ARG A 25 -22.02 23.39 12.53
C ARG A 25 -23.08 23.38 11.44
N MET A 26 -22.76 23.94 10.26
CA MET A 26 -23.63 23.93 9.08
C MET A 26 -23.38 22.70 8.19
N SER A 27 -22.59 21.72 8.65
CA SER A 27 -22.36 20.50 7.88
C SER A 27 -23.67 19.73 7.70
N THR A 28 -24.11 19.59 6.46
CA THR A 28 -25.30 18.82 6.06
C THR A 28 -25.09 17.30 6.10
N GLY A 29 -24.01 16.84 6.75
CA GLY A 29 -23.69 15.42 6.89
C GLY A 29 -24.70 14.69 7.79
N ALA A 30 -24.79 13.38 7.61
CA ALA A 30 -25.65 12.54 8.44
C ALA A 30 -25.13 12.43 9.89
N ILE A 31 -25.84 13.06 10.82
CA ILE A 31 -25.52 13.01 12.26
C ILE A 31 -26.11 11.74 12.90
N THR A 32 -27.33 11.36 12.49
CA THR A 32 -28.07 10.21 13.04
C THR A 32 -27.51 8.88 12.55
N GLN A 33 -27.73 7.81 13.33
CA GLN A 33 -27.33 6.45 12.93
C GLN A 33 -28.00 6.01 11.62
N GLU A 34 -29.27 6.35 11.45
CA GLU A 34 -30.03 6.07 10.23
C GLU A 34 -29.45 6.79 9.01
N GLY A 35 -29.10 8.07 9.16
CA GLY A 35 -28.45 8.83 8.10
C GLY A 35 -27.08 8.24 7.73
N LYS A 36 -26.29 7.83 8.73
CA LYS A 36 -24.99 7.17 8.49
C LYS A 36 -25.16 5.86 7.73
N LYS A 37 -26.19 5.06 8.06
CA LYS A 37 -26.53 3.84 7.31
C LYS A 37 -26.87 4.18 5.85
N LYS A 38 -27.70 5.19 5.60
CA LYS A 38 -28.03 5.64 4.23
C LYS A 38 -26.80 6.10 3.45
N VAL A 39 -25.95 6.93 4.04
CA VAL A 39 -24.72 7.44 3.38
C VAL A 39 -23.73 6.32 3.10
N SER A 40 -23.63 5.30 3.97
CA SER A 40 -22.75 4.15 3.75
C SER A 40 -23.08 3.36 2.48
N GLN A 41 -24.33 3.40 2.01
CA GLN A 41 -24.74 2.74 0.77
C GLN A 41 -24.17 3.41 -0.49
N ASN A 42 -23.73 4.68 -0.41
CA ASN A 42 -23.07 5.34 -1.54
C ASN A 42 -21.76 4.63 -1.94
N ALA A 43 -21.11 3.93 -1.00
CA ALA A 43 -19.92 3.14 -1.27
C ALA A 43 -20.19 1.97 -2.23
N LEU A 44 -21.42 1.45 -2.28
CA LEU A 44 -21.81 0.38 -3.19
C LEU A 44 -21.99 0.88 -4.63
N LYS A 45 -22.32 2.17 -4.83
CA LYS A 45 -22.57 2.75 -6.16
C LYS A 45 -21.31 2.83 -7.02
N THR A 46 -20.14 3.03 -6.42
CA THR A 46 -18.85 3.11 -7.13
C THR A 46 -18.26 1.74 -7.47
N GLY A 47 -18.91 0.62 -7.11
CA GLY A 47 -18.47 -0.74 -7.43
C GLY A 47 -17.23 -1.24 -6.65
N GLU A 48 -16.55 -0.35 -5.93
CA GLU A 48 -15.35 -0.66 -5.12
C GLU A 48 -15.66 -1.34 -3.77
N TYR A 49 -16.94 -1.36 -3.38
CA TYR A 49 -17.44 -2.09 -2.21
C TYR A 49 -18.24 -3.35 -2.57
N THR A 50 -18.03 -3.92 -3.76
CA THR A 50 -18.46 -5.29 -4.05
C THR A 50 -17.87 -6.28 -3.05
N ALA A 51 -18.59 -7.38 -2.79
CA ALA A 51 -18.20 -8.39 -1.80
C ALA A 51 -16.77 -8.90 -2.04
N ASP A 52 -16.39 -9.07 -3.30
CA ASP A 52 -15.04 -9.49 -3.70
C ASP A 52 -13.97 -8.45 -3.34
N LYS A 53 -14.22 -7.17 -3.60
CA LYS A 53 -13.29 -6.08 -3.25
C LYS A 53 -13.14 -5.91 -1.74
N VAL A 54 -14.22 -6.13 -0.99
CA VAL A 54 -14.16 -6.14 0.49
C VAL A 54 -13.36 -7.34 0.98
N LYS A 55 -13.56 -8.53 0.40
CA LYS A 55 -12.81 -9.75 0.72
C LYS A 55 -11.32 -9.59 0.42
N GLU A 56 -10.97 -8.99 -0.73
CA GLU A 56 -9.60 -8.64 -1.09
C GLU A 56 -8.97 -7.67 -0.09
N ARG A 57 -9.67 -6.61 0.31
CA ARG A 57 -9.19 -5.65 1.32
C ARG A 57 -8.95 -6.31 2.67
N LYS A 58 -9.88 -7.14 3.14
CA LYS A 58 -9.74 -7.89 4.40
C LYS A 58 -8.56 -8.87 4.35
N ARG A 59 -8.39 -9.59 3.24
CA ARG A 59 -7.22 -10.47 3.01
C ARG A 59 -5.90 -9.70 3.08
N LYS A 60 -5.81 -8.54 2.39
CA LYS A 60 -4.61 -7.68 2.43
C LYS A 60 -4.31 -7.17 3.84
N ALA A 61 -5.33 -6.75 4.59
CA ALA A 61 -5.17 -6.28 5.97
C ALA A 61 -4.70 -7.39 6.93
N ALA A 62 -5.23 -8.60 6.79
CA ALA A 62 -4.81 -9.77 7.57
C ALA A 62 -3.37 -10.17 7.25
N ASN A 63 -3.00 -10.17 5.96
CA ASN A 63 -1.64 -10.47 5.52
C ASN A 63 -0.62 -9.44 6.02
N LYS A 64 -0.97 -8.14 6.04
CA LYS A 64 -0.11 -7.08 6.62
C LYS A 64 0.24 -7.33 8.10
N LYS A 65 -0.67 -7.88 8.89
CA LYS A 65 -0.40 -8.23 10.30
C LYS A 65 0.55 -9.43 10.43
N LEU A 66 0.43 -10.41 9.53
CA LEU A 66 1.28 -11.61 9.52
C LEU A 66 2.68 -11.33 8.95
N LEU A 67 2.77 -10.47 7.95
CA LEU A 67 3.97 -10.22 7.15
C LEU A 67 4.67 -8.89 7.45
N GLY A 68 4.20 -8.16 8.47
CA GLY A 68 4.80 -6.91 8.94
C GLY A 68 6.24 -7.01 9.45
N SER A 69 6.79 -8.22 9.58
CA SER A 69 8.18 -8.44 10.00
C SER A 69 9.13 -8.94 8.91
N LEU A 70 8.68 -9.38 7.72
CA LEU A 70 9.64 -10.00 6.79
C LEU A 70 9.37 -9.81 5.29
N CYS A 71 8.14 -9.53 4.84
CA CYS A 71 7.86 -9.44 3.41
C CYS A 71 6.67 -8.52 3.14
N SER A 72 6.87 -7.51 2.31
CA SER A 72 5.75 -6.82 1.66
C SER A 72 5.17 -7.78 0.62
N TYR A 73 4.01 -8.39 0.90
CA TYR A 73 3.42 -9.40 0.02
C TYR A 73 2.73 -8.77 -1.19
N GLY A 74 3.05 -9.35 -2.35
CA GLY A 74 2.70 -8.89 -3.69
C GLY A 74 1.23 -8.51 -3.89
N ASP A 75 1.04 -7.26 -4.30
CA ASP A 75 -0.17 -6.81 -4.94
C ASP A 75 -0.17 -7.31 -6.40
N LYS A 76 -1.17 -8.11 -6.79
CA LYS A 76 -1.29 -8.72 -8.14
C LYS A 76 -1.51 -7.72 -9.29
N ARG A 77 -1.34 -6.41 -9.02
CA ARG A 77 -1.32 -5.35 -10.05
C ARG A 77 0.01 -5.27 -10.80
N PHE A 78 1.11 -5.73 -10.21
CA PHE A 78 2.39 -5.79 -10.91
C PHE A 78 2.57 -7.18 -11.51
N ARG A 79 2.70 -7.24 -12.83
CA ARG A 79 2.91 -8.47 -13.63
C ARG A 79 4.27 -9.15 -13.36
N TRP A 80 4.99 -8.72 -12.34
CA TRP A 80 6.32 -9.19 -11.99
C TRP A 80 6.43 -9.27 -10.46
N ASP A 81 6.47 -10.50 -9.94
CA ASP A 81 6.78 -10.76 -8.54
C ASP A 81 8.21 -10.27 -8.24
N ARG A 82 8.30 -9.07 -7.66
CA ARG A 82 9.57 -8.39 -7.37
C ARG A 82 10.15 -8.80 -6.00
N SER A 83 9.64 -9.87 -5.37
CA SER A 83 9.93 -10.24 -3.98
C SER A 83 11.16 -11.14 -3.80
N LEU A 84 11.50 -11.98 -4.78
CA LEU A 84 12.63 -12.92 -4.65
C LEU A 84 13.96 -12.37 -5.21
N ASN A 85 13.90 -11.51 -6.24
CA ASN A 85 15.08 -10.95 -6.90
C ASN A 85 15.73 -9.75 -6.17
N TYR A 86 15.04 -9.20 -5.17
CA TYR A 86 15.49 -8.06 -4.35
C TYR A 86 15.79 -8.42 -2.89
N CYS A 87 15.63 -9.69 -2.49
CA CYS A 87 16.27 -10.19 -1.26
C CYS A 87 17.75 -10.43 -1.57
N SER A 88 18.63 -9.59 -1.02
CA SER A 88 20.09 -9.71 -1.16
C SER A 88 20.60 -11.12 -0.83
N ALA A 89 19.98 -11.78 0.16
CA ALA A 89 20.28 -13.14 0.58
C ALA A 89 19.96 -14.23 -0.47
N PHE A 90 18.92 -14.06 -1.29
CA PHE A 90 18.58 -15.03 -2.33
C PHE A 90 19.45 -14.88 -3.58
N ARG A 91 19.95 -13.67 -3.84
CA ARG A 91 20.88 -13.41 -4.95
C ARG A 91 22.23 -14.09 -4.72
N THR A 92 22.71 -14.16 -3.48
CA THR A 92 23.98 -14.83 -3.12
C THR A 92 23.83 -16.35 -3.16
N LEU A 93 22.72 -16.90 -2.66
CA LEU A 93 22.40 -18.34 -2.74
C LEU A 93 22.27 -18.83 -4.19
N GLY A 94 21.57 -18.07 -5.04
CA GLY A 94 21.45 -18.40 -6.47
C GLY A 94 22.78 -18.37 -7.22
N LYS A 95 23.66 -17.41 -6.90
CA LYS A 95 25.03 -17.35 -7.44
C LYS A 95 25.87 -18.54 -6.98
N ALA A 96 25.81 -18.89 -5.68
CA ALA A 96 26.56 -20.01 -5.13
C ALA A 96 26.17 -21.36 -5.77
N ASN A 97 24.88 -21.62 -5.96
CA ASN A 97 24.43 -22.83 -6.65
C ASN A 97 24.83 -22.85 -8.13
N ARG A 98 24.79 -21.70 -8.81
CA ARG A 98 25.22 -21.59 -10.22
C ARG A 98 26.73 -21.86 -10.37
N GLU A 99 27.57 -21.35 -9.48
CA GLU A 99 29.01 -21.63 -9.50
C GLU A 99 29.32 -23.09 -9.14
N LYS A 100 28.61 -23.70 -8.19
CA LYS A 100 28.72 -25.14 -7.92
C LYS A 100 28.39 -26.00 -9.14
N ILE A 101 27.33 -25.66 -9.88
CA ILE A 101 26.95 -26.38 -11.10
C ILE A 101 28.01 -26.21 -12.19
N LYS A 102 28.52 -24.99 -12.40
CA LYS A 102 29.58 -24.74 -13.38
C LYS A 102 30.86 -25.51 -13.07
N ASN A 103 31.27 -25.59 -11.81
CA ASN A 103 32.46 -26.33 -11.40
C ASN A 103 32.29 -27.82 -11.66
N LYS A 104 31.13 -28.40 -11.31
CA LYS A 104 30.81 -29.80 -11.65
C LYS A 104 30.86 -30.08 -13.15
N LEU A 105 30.34 -29.16 -13.98
CA LEU A 105 30.40 -29.29 -15.44
C LEU A 105 31.82 -29.18 -15.99
N ARG A 106 32.66 -28.32 -15.40
CA ARG A 106 34.09 -28.22 -15.75
C ARG A 106 34.87 -29.47 -15.34
N GLU A 107 34.65 -29.97 -14.12
CA GLU A 107 35.24 -31.21 -13.61
C GLU A 107 34.84 -32.41 -14.49
N ALA A 108 33.57 -32.47 -14.90
CA ALA A 108 33.09 -33.49 -15.83
C ALA A 108 33.73 -33.37 -17.22
N ALA A 109 33.94 -32.15 -17.73
CA ALA A 109 34.60 -31.92 -19.01
C ALA A 109 36.09 -32.30 -18.99
N THR A 110 36.80 -32.01 -17.89
CA THR A 110 38.20 -32.40 -17.70
C THR A 110 38.40 -33.90 -17.42
N ALA A 111 37.34 -34.60 -16.99
CA ALA A 111 37.39 -36.05 -16.76
C ALA A 111 37.11 -36.87 -18.03
N THR A 112 36.70 -36.22 -19.12
CA THR A 112 36.42 -36.84 -20.43
C THR A 112 37.52 -36.62 -21.47
N GLU A 113 38.58 -35.90 -21.12
CA GLU A 113 39.84 -35.77 -21.88
C GLU A 113 40.91 -36.70 -21.30
#